data_AF-A0A3A4VAS8-F1
#
_entry.id   AF-A0A3A4VAS8-F1
#
_cell.length_a   1.000
_cell.length_b   1.000
_cell.length_c   1.000
_cell.angle_alpha   90.00
_cell.angle_beta   90.00
_cell.angle_gamma   90.00
#
_symmetry.space_group_name_H-M   'P 1'
#
loop_
_entity.id
_entity.type
_entity.pdbx_description
1 polymer ?
#
loop_
_entity_poly.entity_id
_entity_poly.type
_entity_poly.pdbx_seq_one_letter_code
_entity_poly.pdbx_strand_id
1 'polypeptide(L)'
;MVKTYKVRSKVVRYPGMDAWYFAYVDKKQSAVIKEKHAKKKRGFGSVKVKVTLGKTKWSSSIFPDKQSGTYLLPLKAQVRRAEGVDDGDTINFTLDIQ
;
A
#
# COMPACT_ATOMS: atom_id res chain seq x y z
N MET A 1 -2.83 1.91 20.50
CA MET A 1 -3.79 2.55 19.57
C MET A 1 -3.34 2.31 18.14
N VAL A 2 -4.10 1.52 17.36
CA VAL A 2 -3.81 1.31 15.93
C VAL A 2 -4.20 2.60 15.19
N LYS A 3 -3.28 3.14 14.37
CA LYS A 3 -3.57 4.32 13.56
C LYS A 3 -4.01 3.86 12.18
N THR A 4 -5.25 4.18 11.83
CA THR A 4 -5.85 3.91 10.53
C THR A 4 -5.64 5.11 9.61
N TYR A 5 -5.09 4.87 8.43
CA TYR A 5 -4.82 5.87 7.40
C TYR A 5 -5.66 5.56 6.18
N LYS A 6 -6.48 6.53 5.73
CA LYS A 6 -7.28 6.39 4.50
C LYS A 6 -6.47 6.92 3.32
N VAL A 7 -6.38 6.12 2.27
CA VAL A 7 -5.60 6.42 1.07
C VAL A 7 -6.50 6.23 -0.16
N ARG A 8 -6.42 7.18 -1.09
CA ARG A 8 -7.01 7.07 -2.42
C ARG A 8 -5.88 7.11 -3.43
N SER A 9 -5.78 6.08 -4.26
CA SER A 9 -4.65 5.95 -5.18
C SER A 9 -5.01 5.21 -6.45
N LYS A 10 -4.29 5.54 -7.53
CA LYS A 10 -4.39 4.83 -8.79
C LYS A 10 -3.53 3.58 -8.73
N VAL A 11 -4.10 2.46 -9.15
CA VAL A 11 -3.39 1.20 -9.30
C VAL A 11 -2.53 1.27 -10.55
N VAL A 12 -1.28 0.84 -10.42
CA VAL A 12 -0.34 0.75 -11.53
C VAL A 12 0.15 -0.68 -11.66
N ARG A 13 0.19 -1.15 -12.90
CA ARG A 13 0.84 -2.39 -13.27
C ARG A 13 2.33 -2.12 -13.51
N TYR A 14 3.18 -2.85 -12.82
CA TYR A 14 4.61 -2.82 -13.05
C TYR A 14 4.97 -3.72 -14.24
N PRO A 15 5.75 -3.24 -15.22
CA PRO A 15 6.16 -4.05 -16.35
C PRO A 15 7.10 -5.18 -15.89
N GLY A 16 6.75 -6.43 -16.18
CA GLY A 16 7.54 -7.63 -15.82
C GLY A 16 6.75 -8.93 -16.04
N MET A 17 7.46 -10.08 -16.08
CA MET A 17 6.89 -11.41 -16.40
C MET A 17 5.70 -11.81 -15.51
N ASP A 18 5.71 -11.43 -14.22
CA ASP A 18 4.64 -11.77 -13.27
C ASP A 18 3.56 -10.69 -13.09
N ALA A 19 3.62 -9.58 -13.86
CA ALA A 19 2.65 -8.47 -13.84
C ALA A 19 2.19 -8.09 -12.42
N TRP A 20 3.10 -7.54 -11.62
CA TRP A 20 2.77 -7.05 -10.28
C TRP A 20 1.93 -5.77 -10.36
N TYR A 21 0.98 -5.63 -9.44
CA TYR A 21 0.15 -4.44 -9.32
C TYR A 21 0.45 -3.75 -8.00
N PHE A 22 0.54 -2.43 -8.03
CA PHE A 22 0.87 -1.60 -6.88
C PHE A 22 -0.09 -0.43 -6.75
N ALA A 23 -0.30 0.01 -5.52
CA ALA A 23 -0.97 1.27 -5.22
C ALA A 23 -0.03 2.17 -4.42
N TYR A 24 0.05 3.45 -4.80
CA TYR A 24 0.86 4.42 -4.08
C TYR A 24 0.14 4.91 -2.83
N VAL A 25 0.87 5.07 -1.73
CA VAL A 25 0.40 5.83 -0.57
C VAL A 25 0.70 7.29 -0.84
N ASP A 26 -0.28 8.18 -0.73
CA ASP A 26 -0.06 9.59 -1.02
C ASP A 26 1.09 10.19 -0.20
N LYS A 27 1.70 11.28 -0.71
CA LYS A 27 2.88 11.90 -0.09
C LYS A 27 2.64 12.32 1.36
N LYS A 28 1.44 12.81 1.68
CA LYS A 28 1.10 13.30 3.02
C LYS A 28 1.04 12.14 4.00
N GLN A 29 0.32 11.07 3.67
CA GLN A 29 0.25 9.88 4.51
C GLN A 29 1.60 9.19 4.61
N SER A 30 2.36 9.13 3.51
CA SER A 30 3.71 8.57 3.49
C SER A 30 4.65 9.32 4.42
N ALA A 31 4.63 10.66 4.42
CA ALA A 31 5.43 11.48 5.33
C ALA A 31 5.05 11.22 6.79
N VAL A 32 3.75 11.22 7.11
CA VAL A 32 3.24 10.94 8.47
C VAL A 32 3.66 9.54 8.93
N ILE A 33 3.58 8.54 8.06
CA ILE A 33 4.01 7.17 8.38
C ILE A 33 5.51 7.12 8.60
N LYS A 34 6.29 7.77 7.72
CA LYS A 34 7.75 7.81 7.81
C LYS A 34 8.23 8.47 9.10
N GLU A 35 7.60 9.57 9.52
CA GLU A 35 7.91 10.32 10.73
C GLU A 35 7.51 9.54 11.98
N LYS A 36 6.24 9.09 12.06
CA LYS A 36 5.69 8.45 13.27
C LYS A 36 6.15 7.01 13.46
N HIS A 37 6.50 6.32 12.38
CA HIS A 37 6.85 4.90 12.40
C HIS A 37 8.27 4.63 11.89
N ALA A 38 9.15 5.64 11.93
CA ALA A 38 10.56 5.51 11.60
C ALA A 38 11.24 4.34 12.33
N LYS A 39 10.89 4.14 13.61
CA LYS A 39 11.41 3.08 14.49
C LYS A 39 10.79 1.70 14.25
N LYS A 40 9.65 1.62 13.54
CA LYS A 40 8.97 0.36 13.21
C LYS A 40 9.36 -0.20 11.83
N LYS A 41 10.26 0.48 11.13
CA LYS A 41 10.79 0.01 9.84
C LYS A 41 11.55 -1.29 10.04
N ARG A 42 11.24 -2.30 9.25
CA ARG A 42 11.96 -3.59 9.17
C ARG A 42 12.73 -3.67 7.85
N GLY A 43 13.90 -4.32 7.87
CA GLY A 43 14.71 -4.60 6.67
C GLY A 43 14.83 -3.39 5.75
N PHE A 44 14.47 -3.56 4.47
CA PHE A 44 14.41 -2.57 3.36
C PHE A 44 13.58 -1.28 3.61
N GLY A 45 13.34 -0.86 4.85
CA GLY A 45 12.50 0.28 5.20
C GLY A 45 11.00 -0.01 5.13
N SER A 46 10.63 -1.28 5.03
CA SER A 46 9.25 -1.75 4.92
C SER A 46 8.49 -1.56 6.24
N VAL A 47 7.19 -1.31 6.14
CA VAL A 47 6.30 -1.16 7.29
C VAL A 47 5.16 -2.17 7.19
N LYS A 48 4.96 -2.95 8.25
CA LYS A 48 3.87 -3.93 8.31
C LYS A 48 2.53 -3.22 8.51
N VAL A 49 1.58 -3.55 7.67
CA VAL A 49 0.23 -2.97 7.67
C VAL A 49 -0.82 -4.06 7.62
N LYS A 50 -1.98 -3.77 8.19
CA LYS A 50 -3.21 -4.45 7.81
C LYS A 50 -3.96 -3.53 6.85
N VAL A 51 -4.36 -4.06 5.70
CA VAL A 51 -5.03 -3.31 4.65
C VAL A 51 -6.49 -3.73 4.60
N THR A 52 -7.36 -2.75 4.43
CA THR A 52 -8.77 -2.98 4.08
C THR A 52 -9.05 -2.30 2.74
N LEU A 53 -9.50 -3.06 1.75
CA LEU A 53 -9.97 -2.57 0.46
C LEU A 53 -11.36 -3.17 0.25
N GLY A 54 -12.38 -2.31 0.19
CA GLY A 54 -13.77 -2.75 0.12
C GLY A 54 -14.12 -3.78 1.20
N LYS A 55 -14.40 -5.03 0.80
CA LYS A 55 -14.75 -6.13 1.71
C LYS A 55 -13.55 -6.97 2.13
N THR A 56 -12.43 -6.85 1.42
CA THR A 56 -11.23 -7.65 1.62
C THR A 56 -10.29 -7.02 2.64
N LYS A 57 -9.86 -7.83 3.62
CA LYS A 57 -8.88 -7.44 4.64
C LYS A 57 -7.71 -8.41 4.64
N TRP A 58 -6.48 -7.89 4.60
CA TRP A 58 -5.29 -8.74 4.62
C TRP A 58 -4.11 -8.05 5.30
N SER A 59 -3.17 -8.86 5.77
CA SER A 59 -1.88 -8.35 6.26
C SER A 59 -0.91 -8.23 5.09
N SER A 60 -0.26 -7.07 4.99
CA SER A 60 0.74 -6.77 3.95
C SER A 60 1.89 -5.94 4.53
N SER A 61 2.83 -5.59 3.68
CA SER A 61 3.86 -4.61 3.98
C SER A 61 3.87 -3.55 2.90
N ILE A 62 4.01 -2.28 3.30
CA ILE A 62 4.29 -1.19 2.37
C ILE A 62 5.78 -0.96 2.28
N PHE A 63 6.27 -0.65 1.08
CA PHE A 63 7.70 -0.51 0.78
C PHE A 63 8.01 0.91 0.34
N PRO A 64 9.11 1.52 0.83
CA PRO A 64 9.48 2.85 0.40
C PRO A 64 9.96 2.81 -1.06
N ASP A 65 9.39 3.68 -1.89
CA ASP A 65 9.85 3.93 -3.24
C ASP A 65 10.73 5.18 -3.27
N LYS A 66 11.97 5.01 -3.72
CA LYS A 66 12.94 6.11 -3.80
C LYS A 66 12.61 7.09 -4.92
N GLN A 67 11.98 6.66 -6.00
CA GLN A 67 11.65 7.53 -7.13
C GLN A 67 10.50 8.48 -6.80
N SER A 68 9.38 7.96 -6.30
CA SER A 68 8.22 8.80 -5.93
C SER A 68 8.36 9.48 -4.57
N GLY A 69 9.26 8.99 -3.71
CA GLY A 69 9.39 9.43 -2.33
C GLY A 69 8.21 9.01 -1.44
N THR A 70 7.44 8.01 -1.88
CA THR A 70 6.24 7.52 -1.20
C THR A 70 6.34 6.05 -0.84
N TYR A 71 5.33 5.51 -0.16
CA TYR A 71 5.23 4.06 0.05
C TYR A 71 4.40 3.40 -1.06
N LEU A 72 4.79 2.20 -1.45
CA LEU A 72 4.08 1.32 -2.37
C LEU A 72 3.39 0.19 -1.59
N LEU A 73 2.13 -0.07 -1.91
CA LEU A 73 1.39 -1.23 -1.45
C LEU A 73 1.29 -2.26 -2.59
N PRO A 74 1.86 -3.46 -2.46
CA PRO A 74 1.62 -4.55 -3.41
C PRO A 74 0.18 -5.07 -3.30
N LEU A 75 -0.48 -5.21 -4.45
CA LEU A 75 -1.82 -5.77 -4.60
C LEU A 75 -1.72 -7.19 -5.18
N LYS A 76 -1.97 -8.19 -4.33
CA LYS A 76 -2.00 -9.60 -4.74
C LYS A 76 -3.12 -9.85 -5.74
N ALA A 77 -2.91 -10.78 -6.68
CA ALA A 77 -3.90 -11.16 -7.68
C ALA A 77 -5.24 -11.59 -7.06
N GLN A 78 -5.21 -12.34 -5.94
CA GLN A 78 -6.44 -12.75 -5.25
C GLN A 78 -7.25 -11.56 -4.72
N VAL A 79 -6.58 -10.54 -4.16
CA VAL A 79 -7.24 -9.33 -3.64
C VAL A 79 -7.86 -8.53 -4.79
N ARG A 80 -7.11 -8.36 -5.89
CA ARG A 80 -7.59 -7.67 -7.09
C ARG A 80 -8.80 -8.34 -7.70
N ARG A 81 -8.77 -9.68 -7.82
CA ARG A 81 -9.91 -10.45 -8.34
C ARG A 81 -11.13 -10.36 -7.43
N ALA A 82 -10.95 -10.37 -6.11
CA ALA A 82 -12.05 -10.29 -5.15
C ALA A 82 -12.74 -8.92 -5.15
N GLU A 83 -11.99 -7.83 -5.34
CA GLU A 83 -12.51 -6.46 -5.31
C GLU A 83 -12.74 -5.86 -6.71
N GLY A 84 -12.47 -6.62 -7.79
CA GLY A 84 -12.65 -6.18 -9.18
C GLY A 84 -11.72 -5.03 -9.59
N VAL A 85 -10.44 -5.10 -9.19
CA VAL A 85 -9.46 -4.02 -9.39
C VAL A 85 -8.44 -4.38 -10.48
N ASP A 86 -8.27 -3.49 -11.45
CA ASP A 86 -7.32 -3.61 -12.55
C ASP A 86 -6.36 -2.41 -12.65
N ASP A 87 -5.50 -2.42 -13.68
CA ASP A 87 -4.56 -1.34 -13.99
C ASP A 87 -5.32 -0.06 -14.31
N GLY A 88 -4.87 1.04 -13.70
CA GLY A 88 -5.46 2.35 -13.89
C GLY A 88 -6.69 2.63 -13.02
N ASP A 89 -7.21 1.65 -12.28
CA ASP A 89 -8.32 1.88 -11.36
C ASP A 89 -7.93 2.77 -10.19
N THR A 90 -8.86 3.61 -9.75
CA THR A 90 -8.70 4.40 -8.52
C THR A 90 -9.36 3.69 -7.36
N ILE A 91 -8.55 3.24 -6.41
CA ILE A 91 -9.03 2.52 -5.23
C ILE A 91 -8.95 3.38 -3.97
N ASN A 92 -9.88 3.12 -3.05
CA ASN A 92 -9.87 3.68 -1.70
C ASN A 92 -9.61 2.54 -0.72
N PHE A 93 -8.50 2.61 0.03
CA PHE A 93 -8.13 1.61 1.01
C PHE A 93 -7.72 2.24 2.32
N THR A 94 -7.80 1.46 3.40
CA THR A 94 -7.29 1.86 4.70
C THR A 94 -6.06 1.05 5.07
N LEU A 95 -5.10 1.72 5.71
CA LEU A 95 -3.88 1.12 6.24
C LEU A 95 -3.86 1.25 7.75
N ASP A 96 -3.73 0.12 8.42
CA ASP A 96 -3.55 0.03 9.86
C ASP A 96 -2.12 -0.40 10.15
N ILE A 97 -1.31 0.51 10.69
CA ILE A 97 0.11 0.22 10.99
C ILE A 97 0.17 -0.71 12.20
N GLN A 98 0.87 -1.84 12.04
CA GLN A 98 1.07 -2.82 13.12
C GLN A 98 2.26 -2.47 14.01
#